data_AF-A0A2S7YFX0-F1
#
_entry.id   AF-A0A2S7YFX0-F1
#
_cell.length_a   1.000
_cell.length_b   1.000
_cell.length_c   1.000
_cell.angle_alpha   90.00
_cell.angle_beta   90.00
_cell.angle_gamma   90.00
#
_symmetry.space_group_name_H-M   'P 1'
#
loop_
_entity.id
_entity.type
_entity.pdbx_description
1 polymer ?
#
loop_
_entity_poly.entity_id
_entity_poly.type
_entity_poly.pdbx_seq_one_letter_code
_entity_poly.pdbx_strand_id
1 'polypeptide(L)'
;MKAAFAFTLTAGLPVALASAILGPRIIGPDEPTDRFKFVVSIQNSTKTHYCGGMLLDSTTVLTANHCILPFTDAGFVVAGKTDLEATGGVTVKISTLQRHLHKAYSEEDVETNNKMGDIAIIKLATPIEKSDDINYAPLPASDAVPDGSEELVGVGWGQNIISGLGKPKFSVPKRAEVLLEQQPLDKCLDPRRSGDISTLICAGKPGKTVCSGDSGGPLIDSKTGTVVGIVSASYSNSERLDCTDAAIFTRVGSYLDFINENLGQRGFTDGDNQSIKDEAKRAVLLEACESKHDQSYGACVIKSLNSHWDPSLPEEEEWAECRPFEDLMDACVPCAEKATADSTVETVIQCSEAMKKGD
;
A
#
# COMPACT_ATOMS: atom_id res chain seq x y z
N MET A 1 -27.14 60.82 -47.99
CA MET A 1 -26.13 60.67 -46.92
C MET A 1 -26.87 60.18 -45.68
N LYS A 2 -26.92 58.87 -45.41
CA LYS A 2 -26.11 58.14 -44.39
C LYS A 2 -26.02 58.94 -43.07
N ALA A 3 -26.48 58.46 -41.92
CA ALA A 3 -26.14 57.17 -41.33
C ALA A 3 -27.21 56.66 -40.34
N ALA A 4 -27.38 55.33 -40.29
CA ALA A 4 -28.06 54.61 -39.23
C ALA A 4 -27.08 54.38 -38.06
N PHE A 5 -27.47 54.74 -36.84
CA PHE A 5 -26.73 54.42 -35.63
C PHE A 5 -27.07 52.98 -35.21
N ALA A 6 -26.10 52.08 -35.35
CA ALA A 6 -26.18 50.75 -34.78
C ALA A 6 -25.80 50.82 -33.28
N PHE A 7 -26.75 50.51 -32.40
CA PHE A 7 -26.48 50.22 -31.00
C PHE A 7 -25.98 48.78 -30.90
N THR A 8 -24.66 48.59 -30.85
CA THR A 8 -24.08 47.30 -30.44
C THR A 8 -24.08 47.23 -28.92
N LEU A 9 -25.09 46.54 -28.38
CA LEU A 9 -25.13 46.13 -26.98
C LEU A 9 -24.12 44.98 -26.80
N THR A 10 -22.90 45.28 -26.38
CA THR A 10 -21.96 44.24 -25.95
C THR A 10 -22.42 43.71 -24.61
N ALA A 11 -23.24 42.66 -24.63
CA ALA A 11 -23.46 41.82 -23.47
C ALA A 11 -22.13 41.14 -23.15
N GLY A 12 -21.36 41.72 -22.23
CA GLY A 12 -20.22 41.03 -21.63
C GLY A 12 -20.77 39.83 -20.86
N LEU A 13 -20.57 38.62 -21.39
CA LEU A 13 -20.69 37.43 -20.56
C LEU A 13 -19.63 37.55 -19.46
N PRO A 14 -20.01 37.47 -18.18
CA PRO A 14 -19.02 37.18 -17.16
C PRO A 14 -18.50 35.79 -17.49
N VAL A 15 -17.26 35.71 -17.98
CA VAL A 15 -16.50 34.47 -17.93
C VAL A 15 -16.32 34.21 -16.44
N ALA A 16 -17.26 33.47 -15.88
CA ALA A 16 -17.02 32.77 -14.64
C ALA A 16 -15.84 31.85 -14.94
N LEU A 17 -14.64 32.29 -14.54
CA LEU A 17 -13.55 31.38 -14.26
C LEU A 17 -14.11 30.46 -13.19
N ALA A 18 -14.69 29.35 -13.64
CA ALA A 18 -14.78 28.17 -12.82
C ALA A 18 -13.33 27.80 -12.51
N SER A 19 -12.78 28.39 -11.44
CA SER A 19 -11.74 27.72 -10.67
C SER A 19 -12.39 26.43 -10.22
N ALA A 20 -12.28 25.40 -11.07
CA ALA A 20 -12.32 24.04 -10.60
C ALA A 20 -11.18 23.97 -9.58
N ILE A 21 -11.55 24.12 -8.30
CA ILE A 21 -10.73 23.65 -7.20
C ILE A 21 -10.74 22.13 -7.38
N LEU A 22 -9.81 21.66 -8.22
CA LEU A 22 -9.45 20.27 -8.32
C LEU A 22 -8.92 19.91 -6.94
N GLY A 23 -9.72 19.21 -6.14
CA GLY A 23 -9.20 18.56 -4.94
C GLY A 23 -7.96 17.73 -5.33
N PRO A 24 -6.91 17.69 -4.50
CA PRO A 24 -5.77 16.80 -4.72
C PRO A 24 -6.28 15.35 -4.74
N ARG A 25 -5.96 14.56 -5.78
CA ARG A 25 -6.63 13.30 -6.17
C ARG A 25 -5.64 12.14 -6.31
N ILE A 26 -5.72 11.18 -5.40
CA ILE A 26 -4.79 10.05 -5.24
C ILE A 26 -4.80 9.10 -6.46
N ILE A 27 -5.83 8.25 -6.66
CA ILE A 27 -6.04 7.47 -7.90
C ILE A 27 -7.42 7.73 -8.53
N GLY A 28 -7.46 7.97 -9.86
CA GLY A 28 -8.64 7.81 -10.75
C GLY A 28 -9.26 9.04 -11.45
N PRO A 29 -9.82 8.89 -12.67
CA PRO A 29 -10.95 9.69 -13.20
C PRO A 29 -12.32 9.07 -12.82
N ASP A 30 -13.42 9.75 -13.18
CA ASP A 30 -14.83 9.40 -12.83
C ASP A 30 -15.35 8.04 -13.38
N GLU A 31 -14.54 7.25 -14.11
CA GLU A 31 -14.90 5.92 -14.66
C GLU A 31 -13.82 4.83 -14.44
N PRO A 32 -14.23 3.55 -14.24
CA PRO A 32 -13.30 2.42 -14.06
C PRO A 32 -12.42 2.15 -15.29
N THR A 33 -11.18 1.68 -15.08
CA THR A 33 -10.27 1.26 -16.17
C THR A 33 -10.23 -0.26 -16.35
N ASP A 34 -10.41 -0.74 -17.58
CA ASP A 34 -10.24 -2.14 -18.01
C ASP A 34 -8.93 -2.37 -18.79
N ARG A 35 -8.11 -1.34 -18.98
CA ARG A 35 -6.93 -1.34 -19.86
C ARG A 35 -5.90 -2.42 -19.50
N PHE A 36 -5.69 -2.64 -18.21
CA PHE A 36 -4.68 -3.58 -17.70
C PHE A 36 -5.34 -4.82 -17.11
N LYS A 37 -5.55 -5.81 -17.98
CA LYS A 37 -6.31 -7.05 -17.70
C LYS A 37 -5.56 -8.10 -16.86
N PHE A 38 -4.31 -7.82 -16.51
CA PHE A 38 -3.51 -8.65 -15.61
C PHE A 38 -3.62 -8.23 -14.14
N VAL A 39 -4.24 -7.08 -13.85
CA VAL A 39 -4.37 -6.57 -12.48
C VAL A 39 -5.44 -7.37 -11.73
N VAL A 40 -5.06 -7.90 -10.58
CA VAL A 40 -5.92 -8.73 -9.72
C VAL A 40 -6.14 -8.07 -8.35
N SER A 41 -7.25 -8.42 -7.72
CA SER A 41 -7.57 -8.07 -6.33
C SER A 41 -7.19 -9.23 -5.42
N ILE A 42 -6.33 -9.00 -4.45
CA ILE A 42 -6.04 -9.92 -3.35
C ILE A 42 -7.01 -9.60 -2.22
N GLN A 43 -7.73 -10.63 -1.79
CA GLN A 43 -8.80 -10.54 -0.80
C GLN A 43 -8.53 -11.43 0.40
N ASN A 44 -9.02 -10.98 1.54
CA ASN A 44 -8.94 -11.72 2.80
C ASN A 44 -9.95 -12.87 2.89
N SER A 45 -9.98 -13.56 4.03
CA SER A 45 -10.91 -14.66 4.31
C SER A 45 -12.39 -14.28 4.25
N THR A 46 -12.71 -12.99 4.41
CA THR A 46 -14.07 -12.45 4.30
C THR A 46 -14.38 -11.93 2.89
N LYS A 47 -13.51 -12.20 1.90
CA LYS A 47 -13.62 -11.75 0.50
C LYS A 47 -13.64 -10.21 0.35
N THR A 48 -12.95 -9.53 1.27
CA THR A 48 -12.75 -8.09 1.22
C THR A 48 -11.42 -7.78 0.56
N HIS A 49 -11.40 -6.82 -0.36
CA HIS A 49 -10.17 -6.34 -1.00
C HIS A 49 -9.19 -5.76 0.02
N TYR A 50 -7.93 -6.14 -0.13
CA TYR A 50 -6.84 -5.66 0.71
C TYR A 50 -5.67 -5.14 -0.12
N CYS A 51 -5.24 -5.87 -1.14
CA CYS A 51 -4.12 -5.46 -1.98
C CYS A 51 -4.41 -5.71 -3.46
N GLY A 52 -3.64 -5.03 -4.30
CA GLY A 52 -3.47 -5.37 -5.71
C GLY A 52 -2.41 -6.46 -5.94
N GLY A 53 -2.38 -6.95 -7.17
CA GLY A 53 -1.34 -7.83 -7.68
C GLY A 53 -1.38 -7.92 -9.20
N MET A 54 -0.45 -8.68 -9.78
CA MET A 54 -0.40 -8.94 -11.23
C MET A 54 -0.32 -10.44 -11.52
N LEU A 55 -1.18 -10.92 -12.40
CA LEU A 55 -1.12 -12.29 -12.91
C LEU A 55 0.06 -12.43 -13.90
N LEU A 56 1.07 -13.25 -13.56
CA LEU A 56 2.25 -13.48 -14.40
C LEU A 56 2.07 -14.67 -15.35
N ASP A 57 1.36 -15.69 -14.89
CA ASP A 57 0.93 -16.85 -15.65
C ASP A 57 -0.39 -17.37 -15.07
N SER A 58 -0.90 -18.49 -15.56
CA SER A 58 -2.18 -19.03 -15.12
C SER A 58 -2.27 -19.34 -13.61
N THR A 59 -1.15 -19.50 -12.92
CA THR A 59 -1.07 -19.96 -11.52
C THR A 59 -0.24 -19.07 -10.60
N THR A 60 0.35 -18.00 -11.12
CA THR A 60 1.34 -17.18 -10.41
C THR A 60 0.91 -15.73 -10.41
N VAL A 61 0.82 -15.13 -9.21
CA VAL A 61 0.55 -13.70 -9.02
C VAL A 61 1.73 -13.05 -8.31
N LEU A 62 2.18 -11.92 -8.84
CA LEU A 62 3.19 -11.04 -8.24
C LEU A 62 2.50 -9.96 -7.41
N THR A 63 3.03 -9.70 -6.21
CA THR A 63 2.51 -8.68 -5.29
C THR A 63 3.61 -8.23 -4.33
N ALA A 64 3.26 -7.36 -3.37
CA ALA A 64 4.12 -6.95 -2.28
C ALA A 64 4.17 -8.01 -1.18
N ASN A 65 5.29 -8.08 -0.46
CA ASN A 65 5.49 -9.02 0.64
C ASN A 65 4.56 -8.74 1.82
N HIS A 66 4.32 -7.46 2.15
CA HIS A 66 3.41 -7.10 3.24
C HIS A 66 1.94 -7.47 2.94
N CYS A 67 1.56 -7.61 1.68
CA CYS A 67 0.19 -7.95 1.27
C CYS A 67 -0.23 -9.38 1.62
N ILE A 68 0.70 -10.28 1.90
CA ILE A 68 0.40 -11.71 2.10
C ILE A 68 0.47 -12.14 3.56
N LEU A 69 0.97 -11.29 4.45
CA LEU A 69 0.95 -11.52 5.90
C LEU A 69 -0.47 -11.82 6.40
N PRO A 70 -1.55 -11.13 6.02
CA PRO A 70 -2.85 -11.37 6.66
C PRO A 70 -3.61 -12.59 6.11
N PHE A 71 -3.08 -13.35 5.13
CA PHE A 71 -3.86 -14.26 4.26
C PHE A 71 -3.42 -15.71 4.20
N THR A 72 -2.55 -16.13 5.12
CA THR A 72 -1.78 -17.37 5.05
C THR A 72 -2.58 -18.68 5.00
N ASP A 73 -3.90 -18.66 5.19
CA ASP A 73 -4.77 -19.85 5.12
C ASP A 73 -6.12 -19.68 4.44
N ALA A 74 -6.51 -18.46 4.07
CA ALA A 74 -7.88 -18.20 3.62
C ALA A 74 -8.02 -17.04 2.64
N GLY A 75 -6.92 -16.55 2.07
CA GLY A 75 -6.98 -15.50 1.05
C GLY A 75 -7.50 -15.99 -0.30
N PHE A 76 -8.01 -15.03 -1.08
CA PHE A 76 -8.47 -15.24 -2.44
C PHE A 76 -7.80 -14.24 -3.39
N VAL A 77 -7.62 -14.65 -4.63
CA VAL A 77 -7.29 -13.78 -5.75
C VAL A 77 -8.51 -13.66 -6.65
N VAL A 78 -8.84 -12.43 -7.04
CA VAL A 78 -9.94 -12.12 -7.96
C VAL A 78 -9.39 -11.44 -9.20
N ALA A 79 -9.59 -12.06 -10.36
CA ALA A 79 -9.18 -11.54 -11.68
C ALA A 79 -10.39 -11.22 -12.55
N GLY A 80 -10.20 -10.36 -13.56
CA GLY A 80 -11.23 -10.05 -14.56
C GLY A 80 -12.39 -9.19 -14.05
N LYS A 81 -12.15 -8.32 -13.07
CA LYS A 81 -13.13 -7.35 -12.59
C LYS A 81 -12.57 -5.93 -12.66
N THR A 82 -13.40 -4.98 -13.04
CA THR A 82 -13.15 -3.54 -12.86
C THR A 82 -13.92 -3.00 -11.66
N ASP A 83 -15.13 -3.51 -11.43
CA ASP A 83 -15.95 -3.23 -10.25
C ASP A 83 -16.01 -4.48 -9.35
N LEU A 84 -15.51 -4.37 -8.12
CA LEU A 84 -15.48 -5.47 -7.15
C LEU A 84 -16.88 -5.87 -6.65
N GLU A 85 -17.87 -4.99 -6.76
CA GLU A 85 -19.26 -5.25 -6.36
C GLU A 85 -20.07 -5.87 -7.51
N ALA A 86 -19.61 -5.75 -8.76
CA ALA A 86 -20.27 -6.35 -9.92
C ALA A 86 -20.18 -7.89 -9.93
N THR A 87 -21.01 -8.55 -10.75
CA THR A 87 -20.89 -10.00 -11.00
C THR A 87 -19.80 -10.29 -12.05
N GLY A 88 -19.36 -11.55 -12.14
CA GLY A 88 -18.31 -11.97 -13.07
C GLY A 88 -16.91 -12.00 -12.46
N GLY A 89 -15.91 -12.17 -13.32
CA GLY A 89 -14.52 -12.44 -12.93
C GLY A 89 -14.30 -13.88 -12.45
N VAL A 90 -13.06 -14.15 -12.04
CA VAL A 90 -12.63 -15.46 -11.54
C VAL A 90 -12.05 -15.29 -10.14
N THR A 91 -12.59 -16.02 -9.17
CA THR A 91 -12.09 -16.05 -7.79
C THR A 91 -11.42 -17.39 -7.51
N VAL A 92 -10.15 -17.35 -7.11
CA VAL A 92 -9.35 -18.53 -6.80
C VAL A 92 -8.77 -18.42 -5.40
N LYS A 93 -8.69 -19.54 -4.69
CA LYS A 93 -8.00 -19.59 -3.39
C LYS A 93 -6.49 -19.48 -3.56
N ILE A 94 -5.85 -18.79 -2.63
CA ILE A 94 -4.41 -18.87 -2.46
C ILE A 94 -4.03 -20.29 -2.04
N SER A 95 -2.99 -20.83 -2.66
CA SER A 95 -2.46 -22.17 -2.39
C SER A 95 -1.20 -22.10 -1.54
N THR A 96 -0.18 -21.39 -2.01
CA THR A 96 1.08 -21.16 -1.30
C THR A 96 1.60 -19.74 -1.56
N LEU A 97 2.53 -19.32 -0.71
CA LEU A 97 3.15 -18.01 -0.72
C LEU A 97 4.67 -18.20 -0.81
N GLN A 98 5.33 -17.41 -1.64
CA GLN A 98 6.78 -17.38 -1.81
C GLN A 98 7.26 -15.96 -1.56
N ARG A 99 8.15 -15.79 -0.59
CA ARG A 99 8.60 -14.48 -0.13
C ARG A 99 10.04 -14.28 -0.54
N HIS A 100 10.34 -13.11 -1.10
CA HIS A 100 11.71 -12.68 -1.10
C HIS A 100 12.06 -12.22 0.30
N LEU A 101 13.20 -12.64 0.85
CA LEU A 101 13.66 -12.17 2.14
C LEU A 101 13.72 -10.63 2.11
N HIS A 102 12.93 -10.01 2.97
CA HIS A 102 12.80 -8.58 3.14
C HIS A 102 13.05 -8.28 4.62
N LYS A 103 14.10 -7.53 4.95
CA LYS A 103 14.12 -6.83 6.23
C LYS A 103 13.17 -5.64 6.07
N ALA A 104 12.18 -5.54 6.97
CA ALA A 104 11.28 -4.40 7.02
C ALA A 104 12.10 -3.09 7.07
N TYR A 105 11.49 -1.98 6.66
CA TYR A 105 12.01 -0.64 6.86
C TYR A 105 12.05 -0.31 8.36
N SER A 106 12.97 -0.90 9.15
CA SER A 106 13.23 -0.52 10.53
C SER A 106 14.53 0.28 10.60
N GLU A 107 14.50 1.40 11.31
CA GLU A 107 15.64 2.30 11.48
C GLU A 107 16.81 1.67 12.26
N GLU A 108 16.62 0.51 12.90
CA GLU A 108 17.58 -0.04 13.88
C GLU A 108 18.53 -1.13 13.36
N ASP A 109 18.29 -1.79 12.22
CA ASP A 109 19.12 -2.94 11.80
C ASP A 109 19.46 -2.96 10.30
N VAL A 110 19.83 -1.80 9.77
CA VAL A 110 20.31 -1.65 8.39
C VAL A 110 21.76 -2.13 8.28
N GLU A 111 21.94 -3.45 8.15
CA GLU A 111 23.10 -3.93 7.41
C GLU A 111 23.00 -3.38 5.98
N THR A 112 23.93 -2.48 5.65
CA THR A 112 23.93 -1.58 4.48
C THR A 112 23.95 -2.25 3.10
N ASN A 113 23.96 -3.59 3.03
CA ASN A 113 24.04 -4.38 1.80
C ASN A 113 22.79 -5.22 1.49
N ASN A 114 21.74 -5.18 2.32
CA ASN A 114 20.53 -5.96 2.06
C ASN A 114 19.61 -5.24 1.05
N LYS A 115 19.19 -5.96 0.00
CA LYS A 115 18.23 -5.47 -1.01
C LYS A 115 16.92 -5.07 -0.35
N MET A 116 16.47 -3.83 -0.55
CA MET A 116 15.18 -3.36 -0.06
C MET A 116 14.09 -3.74 -1.06
N GLY A 117 13.48 -4.92 -0.87
CA GLY A 117 12.45 -5.42 -1.78
C GLY A 117 11.23 -5.94 -1.08
N ASP A 118 10.13 -5.20 -1.19
CA ASP A 118 8.82 -5.64 -0.74
C ASP A 118 8.14 -6.38 -1.89
N ILE A 119 8.44 -7.67 -2.02
CA ILE A 119 8.02 -8.51 -3.14
C ILE A 119 7.72 -9.93 -2.68
N ALA A 120 6.60 -10.47 -3.19
CA ALA A 120 6.21 -11.85 -2.99
C ALA A 120 5.48 -12.41 -4.22
N ILE A 121 5.45 -13.74 -4.28
CA ILE A 121 4.68 -14.51 -5.26
C ILE A 121 3.58 -15.28 -4.52
N ILE A 122 2.37 -15.21 -5.05
CA ILE A 122 1.23 -16.05 -4.67
C ILE A 122 1.08 -17.15 -5.71
N LYS A 123 0.93 -18.39 -5.24
CA LYS A 123 0.52 -19.53 -6.06
C LYS A 123 -0.95 -19.80 -5.90
N LEU A 124 -1.66 -19.93 -7.02
CA LEU A 124 -3.10 -20.15 -7.07
C LEU A 124 -3.44 -21.64 -6.97
N ALA A 125 -4.52 -21.96 -6.26
CA ALA A 125 -4.98 -23.35 -6.10
C ALA A 125 -5.53 -23.97 -7.40
N THR A 126 -6.01 -23.12 -8.32
CA THR A 126 -6.47 -23.51 -9.65
C THR A 126 -6.02 -22.49 -10.69
N PRO A 127 -5.77 -22.89 -11.95
CA PRO A 127 -5.41 -21.96 -13.00
C PRO A 127 -6.48 -20.88 -13.28
N ILE A 128 -6.04 -19.66 -13.57
CA ILE A 128 -6.83 -18.58 -14.17
C ILE A 128 -6.36 -18.41 -15.63
N GLU A 129 -7.21 -18.84 -16.55
CA GLU A 129 -6.93 -18.76 -17.99
C GLU A 129 -7.19 -17.35 -18.55
N LYS A 130 -6.53 -17.03 -19.66
CA LYS A 130 -6.78 -15.78 -20.39
C LYS A 130 -8.22 -15.73 -20.91
N SER A 131 -8.78 -14.53 -20.96
CA SER A 131 -10.11 -14.24 -21.51
C SER A 131 -10.13 -12.82 -22.08
N ASP A 132 -11.30 -12.37 -22.52
CA ASP A 132 -11.48 -10.98 -22.95
C ASP A 132 -11.18 -9.99 -21.81
N ASP A 133 -11.29 -10.38 -20.55
CA ASP A 133 -11.07 -9.52 -19.37
C ASP A 133 -9.81 -9.88 -18.58
N ILE A 134 -9.09 -10.94 -18.97
CA ILE A 134 -7.95 -11.48 -18.23
C ILE A 134 -6.75 -11.70 -19.16
N ASN A 135 -5.60 -11.13 -18.81
CA ASN A 135 -4.34 -11.37 -19.50
C ASN A 135 -3.18 -11.51 -18.49
N TYR A 136 -1.99 -11.83 -18.96
CA TYR A 136 -0.78 -11.92 -18.13
C TYR A 136 0.09 -10.68 -18.30
N ALA A 137 0.75 -10.28 -17.22
CA ALA A 137 1.54 -9.07 -17.16
C ALA A 137 2.84 -9.22 -17.95
N PRO A 138 3.19 -8.26 -18.83
CA PRO A 138 4.52 -8.20 -19.42
C PRO A 138 5.54 -7.71 -18.37
N LEU A 139 6.64 -8.44 -18.25
CA LEU A 139 7.76 -8.13 -17.37
C LEU A 139 8.90 -7.47 -18.16
N PRO A 140 9.75 -6.67 -17.50
CA PRO A 140 10.93 -6.10 -18.14
C PRO A 140 11.89 -7.20 -18.55
N ALA A 141 12.59 -6.99 -19.67
CA ALA A 141 13.53 -7.97 -20.22
C ALA A 141 14.88 -8.01 -19.48
N SER A 142 15.15 -7.02 -18.62
CA SER A 142 16.41 -6.89 -17.87
C SER A 142 16.20 -6.09 -16.59
N ASP A 143 17.25 -5.99 -15.77
CA ASP A 143 17.32 -5.20 -14.55
C ASP A 143 17.67 -3.72 -14.80
N ALA A 144 17.52 -3.24 -16.04
CA ALA A 144 17.75 -1.84 -16.37
C ALA A 144 16.91 -0.91 -15.49
N VAL A 145 17.54 0.17 -15.03
CA VAL A 145 16.83 1.24 -14.29
C VAL A 145 16.00 2.02 -15.31
N PRO A 146 14.68 2.23 -15.08
CA PRO A 146 13.91 3.15 -15.89
C PRO A 146 14.58 4.52 -15.91
N ASP A 147 14.75 5.08 -17.11
CA ASP A 147 15.57 6.29 -17.32
C ASP A 147 14.92 7.59 -16.80
N GLY A 148 13.74 7.49 -16.20
CA GLY A 148 12.97 8.60 -15.65
C GLY A 148 12.25 9.46 -16.69
N SER A 149 12.37 9.15 -17.99
CA SER A 149 11.69 9.86 -19.07
C SER A 149 10.29 9.31 -19.39
N GLU A 150 9.91 8.23 -18.72
CA GLU A 150 8.68 7.48 -18.95
C GLU A 150 7.52 8.05 -18.13
N GLU A 151 6.35 8.18 -18.78
CA GLU A 151 5.11 8.41 -18.05
C GLU A 151 4.66 7.07 -17.45
N LEU A 152 4.43 7.06 -16.13
CA LEU A 152 4.12 5.86 -15.39
C LEU A 152 2.65 5.81 -15.01
N VAL A 153 2.10 4.62 -14.84
CA VAL A 153 0.71 4.41 -14.46
C VAL A 153 0.62 3.51 -13.24
N GLY A 154 0.02 4.03 -12.16
CA GLY A 154 -0.43 3.22 -11.02
C GLY A 154 -1.87 2.77 -11.24
N VAL A 155 -2.21 1.53 -10.89
CA VAL A 155 -3.56 0.97 -11.09
C VAL A 155 -3.98 0.16 -9.87
N GLY A 156 -5.18 0.40 -9.35
CA GLY A 156 -5.67 -0.32 -8.18
C GLY A 156 -7.08 0.05 -7.74
N TRP A 157 -7.44 -0.46 -6.57
CA TRP A 157 -8.72 -0.20 -5.88
C TRP A 157 -8.50 0.51 -4.56
N GLY A 158 -7.34 1.12 -4.35
CA GLY A 158 -7.02 1.80 -3.10
C GLY A 158 -7.86 3.06 -2.87
N GLN A 159 -7.64 3.64 -1.70
CA GLN A 159 -8.31 4.84 -1.23
C GLN A 159 -8.13 6.00 -2.20
N ASN A 160 -9.23 6.71 -2.45
CA ASN A 160 -9.25 7.91 -3.29
C ASN A 160 -9.48 9.21 -2.50
N ILE A 161 -9.54 9.15 -1.17
CA ILE A 161 -9.74 10.29 -0.28
C ILE A 161 -8.80 10.22 0.93
N ILE A 162 -8.27 11.38 1.34
CA ILE A 162 -7.52 11.57 2.57
C ILE A 162 -8.53 11.90 3.67
N SER A 163 -8.71 11.02 4.66
CA SER A 163 -9.75 11.24 5.68
C SER A 163 -9.26 12.10 6.84
N GLY A 164 -9.75 13.32 6.93
CA GLY A 164 -9.92 14.00 8.21
C GLY A 164 -11.23 13.55 8.87
N LEU A 165 -11.13 12.84 10.01
CA LEU A 165 -12.22 12.64 11.00
C LEU A 165 -13.36 11.64 10.69
N GLY A 166 -13.20 10.69 9.77
CA GLY A 166 -14.12 9.55 9.62
C GLY A 166 -13.37 8.30 9.16
N LYS A 167 -13.87 7.09 9.49
CA LYS A 167 -13.21 5.82 9.07
C LYS A 167 -13.15 5.75 7.54
N PRO A 168 -11.98 5.92 6.90
CA PRO A 168 -11.90 5.76 5.46
C PRO A 168 -12.14 4.29 5.10
N LYS A 169 -12.87 4.02 4.00
CA LYS A 169 -12.89 2.66 3.46
C LYS A 169 -11.47 2.33 2.98
N PHE A 170 -10.93 1.15 3.29
CA PHE A 170 -9.58 0.73 2.85
C PHE A 170 -9.44 0.64 1.32
N SER A 171 -10.57 0.63 0.59
CA SER A 171 -10.62 0.52 -0.87
C SER A 171 -11.89 1.13 -1.45
N VAL A 172 -11.87 1.36 -2.76
CA VAL A 172 -13.02 1.72 -3.59
C VAL A 172 -13.50 0.51 -4.41
N PRO A 173 -14.79 0.43 -4.77
CA PRO A 173 -15.30 -0.70 -5.55
C PRO A 173 -14.75 -0.71 -6.99
N LYS A 174 -14.44 0.46 -7.56
CA LYS A 174 -14.09 0.63 -8.97
C LYS A 174 -12.58 0.82 -9.13
N ARG A 175 -11.96 -0.02 -9.95
CA ARG A 175 -10.54 0.04 -10.30
C ARG A 175 -10.24 1.33 -11.05
N ALA A 176 -9.20 2.02 -10.62
CA ALA A 176 -8.82 3.30 -11.17
C ALA A 176 -7.33 3.31 -11.57
N GLU A 177 -6.96 4.24 -12.46
CA GLU A 177 -5.57 4.50 -12.83
C GLU A 177 -5.16 5.93 -12.50
N VAL A 178 -3.86 6.12 -12.26
CA VAL A 178 -3.24 7.42 -12.04
C VAL A 178 -1.97 7.55 -12.85
N LEU A 179 -1.79 8.70 -13.49
CA LEU A 179 -0.55 9.06 -14.17
C LEU A 179 0.45 9.62 -13.15
N LEU A 180 1.61 8.98 -13.08
CA LEU A 180 2.70 9.26 -12.16
C LEU A 180 3.97 9.63 -12.95
N GLU A 181 4.88 10.28 -12.25
CA GLU A 181 6.20 10.64 -12.77
C GLU A 181 7.26 10.05 -11.83
N GLN A 182 8.34 9.52 -12.39
CA GLN A 182 9.47 9.05 -11.59
C GLN A 182 10.13 10.25 -10.88
N GLN A 183 10.44 10.07 -9.61
CA GLN A 183 11.05 11.07 -8.75
C GLN A 183 12.43 10.58 -8.28
N PRO A 184 13.33 11.49 -7.89
CA PRO A 184 14.53 11.14 -7.15
C PRO A 184 14.19 10.30 -5.90
N LEU A 185 14.97 9.26 -5.61
CA LEU A 185 14.70 8.35 -4.48
C LEU A 185 14.73 9.06 -3.12
N ASP A 186 15.57 10.08 -2.97
CA ASP A 186 15.69 10.89 -1.76
C ASP A 186 14.41 11.71 -1.44
N LYS A 187 13.49 11.83 -2.39
CA LYS A 187 12.14 12.37 -2.15
C LYS A 187 11.26 11.41 -1.34
N CYS A 188 11.48 10.10 -1.49
CA CYS A 188 10.66 9.08 -0.84
C CYS A 188 11.29 8.51 0.45
N LEU A 189 12.61 8.53 0.59
CA LEU A 189 13.32 7.94 1.73
C LEU A 189 14.67 8.64 1.99
N ASP A 190 15.15 8.67 3.24
CA ASP A 190 16.53 9.11 3.52
C ASP A 190 17.51 7.97 3.16
N PRO A 191 18.37 8.12 2.14
CA PRO A 191 19.32 7.08 1.74
C PRO A 191 20.30 6.70 2.86
N ARG A 192 20.55 7.59 3.84
CA ARG A 192 21.48 7.35 4.95
C ARG A 192 20.91 6.43 6.03
N ARG A 193 19.59 6.22 6.01
CA ARG A 193 18.86 5.35 6.96
C ARG A 193 18.29 4.11 6.28
N SER A 194 18.76 3.80 5.07
CA SER A 194 18.18 2.79 4.20
C SER A 194 19.24 1.80 3.71
N GLY A 195 18.83 0.57 3.40
CA GLY A 195 19.68 -0.47 2.82
C GLY A 195 20.01 -0.22 1.34
N ASP A 196 20.10 -1.27 0.52
CA ASP A 196 20.28 -1.09 -0.92
C ASP A 196 18.99 -0.58 -1.57
N ILE A 197 18.94 0.73 -1.80
CA ILE A 197 17.81 1.45 -2.40
C ILE A 197 17.79 1.36 -3.94
N SER A 198 18.81 0.76 -4.56
CA SER A 198 18.85 0.60 -6.02
C SER A 198 17.75 -0.33 -6.53
N THR A 199 17.11 -1.09 -5.64
CA THR A 199 15.99 -1.99 -5.90
C THR A 199 14.62 -1.28 -5.81
N LEU A 200 14.59 0.03 -5.64
CA LEU A 200 13.38 0.82 -5.46
C LEU A 200 13.17 1.80 -6.63
N ILE A 201 11.92 2.23 -6.80
CA ILE A 201 11.50 3.36 -7.63
C ILE A 201 10.70 4.30 -6.73
N CYS A 202 10.99 5.61 -6.80
CA CYS A 202 10.13 6.64 -6.22
C CYS A 202 9.30 7.25 -7.36
N ALA A 203 7.97 7.29 -7.22
CA ALA A 203 7.12 7.89 -8.24
C ALA A 203 5.88 8.55 -7.65
N GLY A 204 5.44 9.63 -8.28
CA GLY A 204 4.26 10.40 -7.89
C GLY A 204 4.44 11.87 -8.21
N LYS A 205 3.38 12.64 -8.00
CA LYS A 205 3.40 14.09 -8.11
C LYS A 205 2.34 14.71 -7.19
N PRO A 206 2.41 16.01 -6.90
CA PRO A 206 1.49 16.63 -5.95
C PRO A 206 0.03 16.29 -6.24
N GLY A 207 -0.62 15.64 -5.27
CA GLY A 207 -2.01 15.22 -5.36
C GLY A 207 -2.30 14.20 -6.46
N LYS A 208 -1.33 13.36 -6.85
CA LYS A 208 -1.50 12.15 -7.67
C LYS A 208 -0.50 11.08 -7.25
N THR A 209 -1.00 10.01 -6.64
CA THR A 209 -0.17 8.95 -6.06
C THR A 209 -0.98 7.70 -5.76
N VAL A 210 -0.32 6.66 -5.27
CA VAL A 210 -0.96 5.44 -4.79
C VAL A 210 -1.20 5.52 -3.28
N CYS A 211 -2.16 4.77 -2.76
CA CYS A 211 -2.50 4.82 -1.33
C CYS A 211 -2.91 3.46 -0.77
N SER A 212 -3.37 3.46 0.48
CA SER A 212 -3.92 2.29 1.17
C SER A 212 -4.87 1.50 0.27
N GLY A 213 -4.62 0.21 0.10
CA GLY A 213 -5.36 -0.68 -0.79
C GLY A 213 -4.76 -0.83 -2.20
N ASP A 214 -3.89 0.07 -2.65
CA ASP A 214 -3.17 -0.09 -3.93
C ASP A 214 -1.91 -0.95 -3.80
N SER A 215 -1.43 -1.16 -2.57
CA SER A 215 -0.30 -2.02 -2.23
C SER A 215 -0.29 -3.33 -3.01
N GLY A 216 0.88 -3.72 -3.50
CA GLY A 216 1.08 -4.89 -4.35
C GLY A 216 0.59 -4.74 -5.80
N GLY A 217 -0.15 -3.68 -6.13
CA GLY A 217 -0.56 -3.34 -7.49
C GLY A 217 0.62 -2.88 -8.37
N PRO A 218 0.42 -2.77 -9.69
CA PRO A 218 1.51 -2.45 -10.61
C PRO A 218 1.80 -0.95 -10.73
N LEU A 219 3.08 -0.65 -10.97
CA LEU A 219 3.56 0.55 -11.64
C LEU A 219 3.95 0.18 -13.07
N ILE A 220 3.35 0.83 -14.06
CA ILE A 220 3.39 0.42 -15.45
C ILE A 220 4.01 1.53 -16.30
N ASP A 221 4.93 1.19 -17.21
CA ASP A 221 5.32 2.10 -18.29
C ASP A 221 4.14 2.27 -19.26
N SER A 222 3.61 3.49 -19.34
CA SER A 222 2.44 3.80 -20.18
C SER A 222 2.64 3.50 -21.67
N LYS A 223 3.89 3.56 -22.17
CA LYS A 223 4.20 3.38 -23.60
C LYS A 223 4.25 1.90 -23.98
N THR A 224 4.87 1.08 -23.14
CA THR A 224 5.09 -0.35 -23.43
C THR A 224 4.06 -1.26 -22.78
N GLY A 225 3.38 -0.80 -21.73
CA GLY A 225 2.52 -1.62 -20.88
C GLY A 225 3.28 -2.55 -19.91
N THR A 226 4.61 -2.45 -19.87
CA THR A 226 5.49 -3.27 -19.02
C THR A 226 5.34 -2.91 -17.55
N VAL A 227 5.29 -3.91 -16.67
CA VAL A 227 5.26 -3.67 -15.22
C VAL A 227 6.68 -3.43 -14.71
N VAL A 228 6.99 -2.18 -14.38
CA VAL A 228 8.33 -1.75 -13.94
C VAL A 228 8.47 -1.71 -12.42
N GLY A 229 7.35 -1.62 -11.69
CA GLY A 229 7.35 -1.58 -10.23
C GLY A 229 6.12 -2.23 -9.58
N ILE A 230 6.23 -2.49 -8.28
CA ILE A 230 5.17 -3.00 -7.41
C ILE A 230 4.92 -1.97 -6.32
N VAL A 231 3.68 -1.53 -6.10
CA VAL A 231 3.34 -0.59 -5.01
C VAL A 231 3.78 -1.20 -3.67
N SER A 232 4.66 -0.52 -2.94
CA SER A 232 5.18 -0.99 -1.65
C SER A 232 4.70 -0.10 -0.51
N ALA A 233 5.06 1.18 -0.52
CA ALA A 233 4.75 2.10 0.57
C ALA A 233 4.46 3.50 0.04
N SER A 234 3.44 4.15 0.60
CA SER A 234 3.19 5.58 0.39
C SER A 234 3.59 6.33 1.65
N TYR A 235 4.66 7.14 1.60
CA TYR A 235 5.07 7.98 2.72
C TYR A 235 4.37 9.34 2.65
N SER A 236 4.13 9.93 3.81
CA SER A 236 3.94 11.37 3.93
C SER A 236 5.06 11.94 4.78
N ASN A 237 5.34 13.22 4.57
CA ASN A 237 6.32 13.93 5.35
C ASN A 237 5.66 14.27 6.70
N SER A 238 6.09 13.57 7.75
CA SER A 238 5.72 13.70 9.17
C SER A 238 4.23 13.47 9.51
N GLU A 239 4.00 12.36 10.21
CA GLU A 239 2.92 12.11 11.19
C GLU A 239 1.52 11.64 10.74
N ARG A 240 1.16 11.58 9.44
CA ARG A 240 -0.15 11.01 9.02
C ARG A 240 -0.16 10.34 7.65
N LEU A 241 -0.88 9.21 7.48
CA LEU A 241 -1.12 8.56 6.18
C LEU A 241 -1.89 9.48 5.20
N ASP A 242 -1.18 10.39 4.55
CA ASP A 242 -1.82 11.45 3.75
C ASP A 242 -1.72 11.25 2.24
N CYS A 243 -1.00 10.23 1.74
CA CYS A 243 -1.01 9.84 0.31
C CYS A 243 -1.02 11.05 -0.65
N THR A 244 -0.18 12.06 -0.40
CA THR A 244 -0.27 13.37 -1.07
C THR A 244 0.83 13.61 -2.10
N ASP A 245 1.92 12.86 -2.03
CA ASP A 245 3.11 13.09 -2.86
C ASP A 245 3.66 11.77 -3.42
N ALA A 246 4.98 11.55 -3.43
CA ALA A 246 5.56 10.36 -4.04
C ALA A 246 5.43 9.10 -3.17
N ALA A 247 5.38 7.95 -3.82
CA ALA A 247 5.35 6.65 -3.18
C ALA A 247 6.54 5.78 -3.63
N ILE A 248 6.89 4.81 -2.80
CA ILE A 248 7.91 3.80 -3.05
C ILE A 248 7.30 2.58 -3.73
N PHE A 249 8.00 2.11 -4.74
CA PHE A 249 7.70 0.89 -5.47
C PHE A 249 8.92 -0.02 -5.48
N THR A 250 8.71 -1.33 -5.34
CA THR A 250 9.76 -2.32 -5.56
C THR A 250 10.03 -2.43 -7.06
N ARG A 251 11.29 -2.26 -7.51
CA ARG A 251 11.70 -2.30 -8.92
C ARG A 251 11.70 -3.74 -9.44
N VAL A 252 10.77 -4.08 -10.32
CA VAL A 252 10.58 -5.45 -10.82
C VAL A 252 11.85 -6.01 -11.47
N GLY A 253 12.55 -5.20 -12.26
CA GLY A 253 13.79 -5.59 -12.93
C GLY A 253 14.86 -6.14 -11.97
N SER A 254 14.93 -5.64 -10.73
CA SER A 254 15.93 -6.06 -9.73
C SER A 254 15.66 -7.44 -9.11
N TYR A 255 14.48 -8.02 -9.39
CA TYR A 255 14.01 -9.28 -8.83
C TYR A 255 13.62 -10.30 -9.91
N LEU A 256 14.05 -10.12 -11.16
CA LEU A 256 13.72 -11.05 -12.25
C LEU A 256 14.17 -12.48 -11.94
N ASP A 257 15.30 -12.70 -11.28
CA ASP A 257 15.76 -14.03 -10.88
C ASP A 257 14.75 -14.71 -9.94
N PHE A 258 14.38 -14.03 -8.85
CA PHE A 258 13.36 -14.49 -7.91
C PHE A 258 12.02 -14.75 -8.61
N ILE A 259 11.58 -13.86 -9.50
CA ILE A 259 10.34 -14.03 -10.25
C ILE A 259 10.42 -15.28 -11.14
N ASN A 260 11.50 -15.42 -11.92
CA ASN A 260 11.69 -16.51 -12.88
C ASN A 260 11.82 -17.88 -12.20
N GLU A 261 12.50 -17.95 -11.04
CA GLU A 261 12.57 -19.16 -10.21
C GLU A 261 11.19 -19.61 -9.74
N ASN A 262 10.28 -18.65 -9.58
CA ASN A 262 8.92 -18.85 -9.10
C ASN A 262 7.86 -18.80 -10.20
N LEU A 263 8.20 -18.93 -11.50
CA LEU A 263 7.19 -19.07 -12.55
C LEU A 263 6.70 -20.53 -12.70
N GLY A 264 5.45 -20.70 -13.11
CA GLY A 264 4.83 -22.02 -13.33
C GLY A 264 4.60 -22.84 -12.05
N GLN A 265 4.36 -24.15 -12.18
CA GLN A 265 3.93 -25.01 -11.07
C GLN A 265 5.06 -25.56 -10.16
N ARG A 266 6.28 -25.00 -10.18
CA ARG A 266 7.39 -25.56 -9.40
C ARG A 266 7.23 -25.32 -7.89
N GLY A 267 7.55 -26.36 -7.10
CA GLY A 267 7.96 -26.23 -5.71
C GLY A 267 6.84 -26.11 -4.67
N PHE A 268 5.95 -27.09 -4.61
CA PHE A 268 4.98 -27.20 -3.51
C PHE A 268 5.64 -27.88 -2.30
N THR A 269 6.13 -27.09 -1.35
CA THR A 269 6.48 -27.60 -0.01
C THR A 269 5.79 -26.75 1.04
N ASP A 270 4.89 -27.36 1.81
CA ASP A 270 4.11 -26.72 2.87
C ASP A 270 4.96 -26.11 4.01
N GLY A 271 6.28 -26.37 4.02
CA GLY A 271 7.22 -25.89 5.03
C GLY A 271 7.36 -24.37 5.07
N ASP A 272 7.48 -23.71 3.91
CA ASP A 272 7.55 -22.24 3.86
C ASP A 272 6.22 -21.62 4.32
N ASN A 273 5.10 -22.30 4.06
CA ASN A 273 3.79 -21.82 4.45
C ASN A 273 3.63 -21.75 5.98
N GLN A 274 4.21 -22.67 6.76
CA GLN A 274 4.11 -22.62 8.23
C GLN A 274 4.90 -21.46 8.83
N SER A 275 6.13 -21.23 8.38
CA SER A 275 6.92 -20.07 8.85
C SER A 275 6.23 -18.75 8.54
N ILE A 276 5.59 -18.64 7.36
CA ILE A 276 4.85 -17.44 6.95
C ILE A 276 3.61 -17.25 7.83
N LYS A 277 2.87 -18.33 8.16
CA LYS A 277 1.74 -18.29 9.09
C LYS A 277 2.15 -17.79 10.47
N ASP A 278 3.29 -18.26 10.96
CA ASP A 278 3.77 -17.89 12.30
C ASP A 278 4.17 -16.40 12.34
N GLU A 279 4.87 -15.90 11.33
CA GLU A 279 5.25 -14.47 11.23
C GLU A 279 4.02 -13.57 11.05
N ALA A 280 3.12 -13.93 10.15
CA ALA A 280 1.83 -13.26 9.94
C ALA A 280 1.04 -13.10 11.25
N LYS A 281 0.95 -14.19 12.01
CA LYS A 281 0.25 -14.20 13.29
C LYS A 281 0.91 -13.21 14.26
N ARG A 282 2.24 -13.16 14.34
CA ARG A 282 2.96 -12.21 15.19
C ARG A 282 2.70 -10.75 14.80
N ALA A 283 2.73 -10.44 13.51
CA ALA A 283 2.46 -9.09 13.01
C ALA A 283 1.03 -8.62 13.37
N VAL A 284 0.02 -9.47 13.18
CA VAL A 284 -1.37 -9.16 13.57
C VAL A 284 -1.51 -8.94 15.08
N LEU A 285 -0.82 -9.76 15.88
CA LEU A 285 -0.82 -9.62 17.34
C LEU A 285 -0.15 -8.31 17.80
N LEU A 286 0.94 -7.91 17.13
CA LEU A 286 1.64 -6.66 17.38
C LEU A 286 0.75 -5.45 17.08
N GLU A 287 0.22 -5.36 15.86
CA GLU A 287 -0.64 -4.24 15.43
C GLU A 287 -1.86 -4.07 16.34
N ALA A 288 -2.48 -5.18 16.74
CA ALA A 288 -3.64 -5.13 17.64
C ALA A 288 -3.27 -4.66 19.06
N CYS A 289 -2.07 -4.98 19.54
CA CYS A 289 -1.56 -4.50 20.83
C CYS A 289 -1.23 -3.01 20.76
N GLU A 290 -0.52 -2.57 19.72
CA GLU A 290 -0.19 -1.14 19.51
C GLU A 290 -1.46 -0.31 19.37
N SER A 291 -2.40 -0.74 18.53
CA SER A 291 -3.68 -0.03 18.33
C SER A 291 -4.48 0.12 19.63
N LYS A 292 -4.39 -0.86 20.54
CA LYS A 292 -5.07 -0.79 21.84
C LYS A 292 -4.48 0.32 22.71
N HIS A 293 -3.15 0.43 22.76
CA HIS A 293 -2.46 1.42 23.58
C HIS A 293 -2.48 2.81 22.93
N ASP A 294 -2.43 2.90 21.61
CA ASP A 294 -2.62 4.13 20.84
C ASP A 294 -4.01 4.74 21.07
N GLN A 295 -5.07 3.93 21.06
CA GLN A 295 -6.42 4.40 21.45
C GLN A 295 -6.47 4.94 22.88
N SER A 296 -5.68 4.35 23.79
CA SER A 296 -5.60 4.78 25.19
C SER A 296 -4.80 6.08 25.32
N TYR A 297 -3.72 6.22 24.56
CA TYR A 297 -2.94 7.44 24.41
C TYR A 297 -3.81 8.58 23.86
N GLY A 298 -4.50 8.37 22.75
CA GLY A 298 -5.38 9.37 22.15
C GLY A 298 -6.51 9.80 23.08
N ALA A 299 -7.11 8.87 23.83
CA ALA A 299 -8.10 9.20 24.86
C ALA A 299 -7.50 10.04 26.01
N CYS A 300 -6.26 9.75 26.41
CA CYS A 300 -5.52 10.53 27.40
C CYS A 300 -5.25 11.96 26.91
N VAL A 301 -4.72 12.11 25.69
CA VAL A 301 -4.43 13.43 25.09
C VAL A 301 -5.71 14.27 24.99
N ILE A 302 -6.80 13.70 24.47
CA ILE A 302 -8.10 14.39 24.39
C ILE A 302 -8.58 14.85 25.77
N LYS A 303 -8.40 14.02 26.81
CA LYS A 303 -8.76 14.38 28.18
C LYS A 303 -7.88 15.51 28.72
N SER A 304 -6.57 15.44 28.46
CA SER A 304 -5.60 16.43 28.91
C SER A 304 -5.92 17.80 28.30
N LEU A 305 -6.10 17.86 26.98
CA LEU A 305 -6.50 19.06 26.23
C LEU A 305 -7.80 19.70 26.74
N ASN A 306 -8.76 18.89 27.17
CA ASN A 306 -10.03 19.38 27.72
C ASN A 306 -9.92 19.88 29.18
N SER A 307 -8.83 19.55 29.89
CA SER A 307 -8.69 19.82 31.32
C SER A 307 -7.63 20.87 31.66
N HIS A 308 -6.56 20.97 30.87
CA HIS A 308 -5.40 21.83 31.13
C HIS A 308 -4.79 22.35 29.81
N TRP A 309 -5.54 23.17 29.07
CA TRP A 309 -4.94 23.90 27.94
C TRP A 309 -4.18 25.13 28.46
N ASP A 310 -2.84 25.06 28.43
CA ASP A 310 -1.94 26.19 28.74
C ASP A 310 -1.04 26.48 27.53
N PRO A 311 -1.38 27.48 26.71
CA PRO A 311 -0.64 27.81 25.49
C PRO A 311 0.78 28.36 25.73
N SER A 312 1.24 28.41 26.99
CA SER A 312 2.61 28.80 27.35
C SER A 312 3.55 27.60 27.59
N LEU A 313 3.04 26.37 27.63
CA LEU A 313 3.84 25.16 27.79
C LEU A 313 4.44 24.69 26.46
N PRO A 314 5.65 24.12 26.45
CA PRO A 314 6.16 23.36 25.32
C PRO A 314 5.25 22.17 25.02
N GLU A 315 5.06 21.84 23.74
CA GLU A 315 4.22 20.73 23.24
C GLU A 315 4.57 19.37 23.89
N GLU A 316 5.85 19.13 24.21
CA GLU A 316 6.30 17.91 24.91
C GLU A 316 5.87 17.82 26.39
N GLU A 317 5.50 18.95 27.02
CA GLU A 317 5.03 19.01 28.40
C GLU A 317 3.49 18.97 28.51
N GLU A 318 2.76 19.35 27.46
CA GLU A 318 1.29 19.43 27.46
C GLU A 318 0.59 18.06 27.66
N TRP A 319 1.24 16.94 27.32
CA TRP A 319 0.68 15.58 27.48
C TRP A 319 1.69 14.58 28.03
N ALA A 320 2.65 15.06 28.83
CA ALA A 320 3.65 14.20 29.47
C ALA A 320 3.04 13.09 30.35
N GLU A 321 1.82 13.31 30.88
CA GLU A 321 1.06 12.31 31.64
C GLU A 321 0.60 11.11 30.79
N CYS A 322 0.59 11.23 29.46
CA CYS A 322 0.16 10.19 28.54
C CYS A 322 1.30 9.29 28.03
N ARG A 323 2.57 9.65 28.28
CA ARG A 323 3.76 8.86 27.92
C ARG A 323 3.72 7.39 28.34
N PRO A 324 3.11 7.00 29.49
CA PRO A 324 3.00 5.58 29.85
C PRO A 324 2.27 4.72 28.81
N PHE A 325 1.42 5.30 27.95
CA PHE A 325 0.76 4.56 26.86
C PHE A 325 1.68 4.35 25.65
N GLU A 326 2.56 5.31 25.34
CA GLU A 326 3.62 5.14 24.33
C GLU A 326 4.58 4.02 24.76
N ASP A 327 4.99 4.04 26.03
CA ASP A 327 5.79 2.99 26.66
C ASP A 327 5.16 1.59 26.52
N LEU A 328 3.83 1.49 26.67
CA LEU A 328 3.08 0.24 26.53
C LEU A 328 2.98 -0.23 25.08
N MET A 329 2.96 0.69 24.11
CA MET A 329 3.07 0.39 22.69
C MET A 329 4.45 -0.21 22.37
N ASP A 330 5.53 0.42 22.83
CA ASP A 330 6.90 -0.08 22.62
C ASP A 330 7.09 -1.49 23.19
N ALA A 331 6.46 -1.76 24.34
CA ALA A 331 6.50 -3.07 24.98
C ALA A 331 5.72 -4.17 24.22
N CYS A 332 4.85 -3.82 23.26
CA CYS A 332 4.17 -4.81 22.42
C CYS A 332 5.14 -5.58 21.52
N VAL A 333 6.21 -4.94 21.04
CA VAL A 333 7.20 -5.53 20.12
C VAL A 333 7.85 -6.80 20.69
N PRO A 334 8.59 -6.75 21.82
CA PRO A 334 9.22 -7.95 22.39
C PRO A 334 8.21 -9.01 22.89
N CYS A 335 6.97 -8.61 23.17
CA CYS A 335 5.89 -9.53 23.54
C CYS A 335 5.34 -10.29 22.33
N ALA A 336 5.16 -9.61 21.20
CA ALA A 336 4.73 -10.23 19.94
C ALA A 336 5.80 -11.16 19.37
N GLU A 337 7.09 -10.84 19.51
CA GLU A 337 8.20 -11.71 19.09
C GLU A 337 8.23 -13.06 19.83
N LYS A 338 7.83 -13.05 21.12
CA LYS A 338 7.73 -14.25 21.96
C LYS A 338 6.41 -15.00 21.77
N ALA A 339 5.50 -14.47 20.95
CA ALA A 339 4.20 -15.09 20.73
C ALA A 339 4.34 -16.46 20.04
N THR A 340 3.50 -17.38 20.49
CA THR A 340 3.42 -18.76 20.00
C THR A 340 2.15 -18.96 19.16
N ALA A 341 2.00 -20.14 18.57
CA ALA A 341 0.80 -20.50 17.81
C ALA A 341 -0.50 -20.44 18.64
N ASP A 342 -0.44 -20.39 19.97
CA ASP A 342 -1.62 -20.27 20.85
C ASP A 342 -1.84 -18.85 21.38
N SER A 343 -0.92 -17.92 21.13
CA SER A 343 -1.04 -16.53 21.59
C SER A 343 -2.24 -15.84 20.96
N THR A 344 -2.88 -14.97 21.76
CA THR A 344 -4.00 -14.10 21.39
C THR A 344 -3.61 -12.63 21.60
N VAL A 345 -4.39 -11.71 21.02
CA VAL A 345 -4.18 -10.26 21.20
C VAL A 345 -4.10 -9.91 22.69
N GLU A 346 -4.99 -10.48 23.49
CA GLU A 346 -5.05 -10.28 24.94
C GLU A 346 -3.77 -10.75 25.63
N THR A 347 -3.18 -11.88 25.22
CA THR A 347 -1.93 -12.36 25.83
C THR A 347 -0.74 -11.44 25.55
N VAL A 348 -0.73 -10.76 24.39
CA VAL A 348 0.33 -9.82 24.03
C VAL A 348 0.15 -8.49 24.77
N ILE A 349 -1.08 -8.01 24.90
CA ILE A 349 -1.41 -6.83 25.73
C ILE A 349 -1.01 -7.05 27.19
N GLN A 350 -1.39 -8.20 27.77
CA GLN A 350 -1.03 -8.53 29.16
C GLN A 350 0.48 -8.63 29.37
N CYS A 351 1.20 -9.15 28.38
CA CYS A 351 2.66 -9.16 28.40
C CYS A 351 3.23 -7.73 28.41
N SER A 352 2.73 -6.82 27.56
CA SER A 352 3.26 -5.45 27.48
C SER A 352 2.98 -4.66 28.78
N GLU A 353 1.80 -4.86 29.37
CA GLU A 353 1.44 -4.31 30.69
C GLU A 353 2.30 -4.88 31.84
N ALA A 354 2.64 -6.18 31.79
CA ALA A 354 3.49 -6.81 32.79
C ALA A 354 4.94 -6.32 32.70
N MET A 355 5.47 -6.13 31.49
CA MET A 355 6.83 -5.62 31.29
C MET A 355 7.04 -4.22 31.90
N LYS A 356 5.98 -3.39 31.95
CA LYS A 356 6.04 -2.06 32.60
C LYS A 356 5.80 -2.11 34.12
N LYS A 357 5.33 -3.24 34.67
CA LYS A 357 5.16 -3.43 36.12
C LYS A 357 6.42 -3.96 36.82
N GLY A 358 7.41 -4.44 36.07
CA GLY A 358 8.73 -4.83 36.59
C GLY A 358 8.75 -6.17 37.33
N ASP A 359 8.34 -7.25 36.65
CA ASP A 359 8.59 -8.65 37.08
C ASP A 359 9.78 -9.28 36.33
#